data_AF-A0A2W6T6W0-F1
#
_entry.id   AF-A0A2W6T6W0-F1
#
_cell.length_a   1.000
_cell.length_b   1.000
_cell.length_c   1.000
_cell.angle_alpha   90.00
_cell.angle_beta   90.00
_cell.angle_gamma   90.00
#
_symmetry.space_group_name_H-M   'P 1'
#
loop_
_entity.id
_entity.type
_entity.pdbx_description
1 polymer ?
#
loop_
_entity_poly.entity_id
_entity_poly.type
_entity_poly.pdbx_seq_one_letter_code
_entity_poly.pdbx_strand_id
1 'polypeptide(L)'
;MLVIAIDVGGPEKIGWASSNSRSGTGQDLDTALYDMANALNNGTPVALGFEAPIWTPRREDLKRITSRRLGAEITFNRAWSAGAGCGALGAALGLMPWCFSQIARNTNHRLATTSPIAFDERGKGLFVWEAFVSGHAKAVTHMDDASLALAAFQARDLRAPSDVPDEPAINLAAAALMATGWTLDPWEISGAGHVIAVGRSVNLE
;
A
#
# COMPACT_ATOMS: atom_id res chain seq x y z
N MET A 1 -2.39 12.89 -10.39
CA MET A 1 -2.75 12.16 -9.16
C MET A 1 -1.80 12.58 -8.05
N LEU A 2 -2.25 12.53 -6.79
CA LEU A 2 -1.37 12.65 -5.62
C LEU A 2 -1.00 11.24 -5.16
N VAL A 3 0.28 10.96 -4.96
CA VAL A 3 0.77 9.68 -4.43
C VAL A 3 1.47 9.93 -3.11
N ILE A 4 1.14 9.14 -2.10
CA ILE A 4 1.86 9.07 -0.83
C ILE A 4 2.23 7.62 -0.55
N ALA A 5 3.48 7.37 -0.16
CA ALA A 5 3.93 6.09 0.35
C ALA A 5 4.34 6.24 1.82
N ILE A 6 4.02 5.24 2.63
CA ILE A 6 4.29 5.20 4.07
C ILE A 6 5.16 3.98 4.36
N ASP A 7 6.32 4.20 4.96
CA ASP A 7 7.06 3.13 5.64
C ASP A 7 6.39 2.85 6.99
N VAL A 8 6.01 1.60 7.20
CA VAL A 8 5.16 1.18 8.31
C VAL A 8 6.04 0.72 9.48
N GLY A 9 5.88 1.41 10.61
CA GLY A 9 6.51 1.03 11.87
C GLY A 9 5.67 1.43 13.08
N GLY A 10 6.27 1.34 14.27
CA GLY A 10 5.71 1.99 15.46
C GLY A 10 5.70 3.51 15.30
N PRO A 11 5.01 4.28 16.17
CA PRO A 11 4.81 5.72 15.99
C PRO A 11 6.08 6.54 15.71
N GLU A 12 7.21 6.16 16.30
CA GLU A 12 8.52 6.81 16.13
C GLU A 12 9.31 6.30 14.91
N LYS A 13 8.81 5.27 14.23
CA LYS A 13 9.44 4.56 13.11
C LYS A 13 8.59 4.60 11.84
N ILE A 14 7.75 5.62 11.73
CA ILE A 14 6.98 5.90 10.52
C ILE A 14 7.75 6.94 9.70
N GLY A 15 7.92 6.65 8.41
CA GLY A 15 8.35 7.61 7.40
C GLY A 15 7.28 7.73 6.32
N TRP A 16 7.17 8.89 5.68
CA TRP A 16 6.30 9.05 4.52
C TRP A 16 6.95 9.94 3.46
N ALA A 17 6.58 9.71 2.20
CA ALA A 17 7.00 10.50 1.07
C ALA A 17 5.83 10.73 0.12
N SER A 18 5.78 11.90 -0.52
CA SER A 18 4.71 12.33 -1.40
C SER A 18 5.22 12.84 -2.74
N SER A 19 4.44 12.59 -3.79
CA SER A 19 4.70 13.04 -5.17
C SER A 19 4.84 14.56 -5.34
N ASN A 20 4.47 15.37 -4.35
CA ASN A 20 4.71 16.82 -4.32
C ASN A 20 6.09 17.19 -3.70
N SER A 21 7.04 16.27 -3.72
CA SER A 21 8.41 16.44 -3.19
C SER A 21 8.46 16.77 -1.69
N ARG A 22 7.45 16.34 -0.93
CA ARG A 22 7.45 16.40 0.53
C ARG A 22 7.68 15.01 1.11
N SER A 23 8.33 14.97 2.26
CA SER A 23 8.52 13.79 3.09
C SER A 23 8.51 14.19 4.55
N GLY A 24 8.27 13.22 5.42
CA GLY A 24 8.20 13.46 6.86
C GLY A 24 8.16 12.17 7.65
N THR A 25 7.75 12.29 8.91
CA THR A 25 7.76 11.19 9.88
C THR A 25 6.35 10.94 10.42
N GLY A 26 6.21 10.04 11.40
CA GLY A 26 4.93 9.85 12.10
C GLY A 26 4.37 11.14 12.75
N GLN A 27 5.21 12.11 13.09
CA GLN A 27 4.80 13.34 13.80
C GLN A 27 3.97 14.30 12.94
N ASP A 28 4.18 14.29 11.62
CA ASP A 28 3.53 15.18 10.67
C ASP A 28 2.68 14.45 9.62
N LEU A 29 2.50 13.14 9.78
CA LEU A 29 1.70 12.30 8.89
C LEU A 29 0.25 12.81 8.76
N ASP A 30 -0.37 13.33 9.83
CA ASP A 30 -1.71 13.92 9.76
C ASP A 30 -1.82 15.06 8.72
N THR A 31 -0.74 15.84 8.55
CA THR A 31 -0.70 16.91 7.54
C THR A 31 -0.72 16.34 6.13
N ALA A 32 0.04 15.26 5.89
CA ALA A 32 0.06 14.58 4.60
C ALA A 32 -1.31 13.94 4.27
N LEU A 33 -1.98 13.36 5.27
CA LEU A 33 -3.32 12.78 5.12
C LEU A 33 -4.39 13.87 4.87
N TYR A 34 -4.23 15.05 5.49
CA TYR A 34 -5.08 16.20 5.21
C TYR A 34 -4.93 16.68 3.76
N ASP A 35 -3.69 16.74 3.24
CA ASP A 35 -3.42 17.08 1.84
C ASP A 35 -4.08 16.09 0.88
N MET A 36 -4.11 14.79 1.23
CA MET A 36 -4.85 13.78 0.47
C MET A 36 -6.36 14.02 0.47
N ALA A 37 -6.94 14.35 1.62
CA ALA A 37 -8.36 14.66 1.71
C ALA A 37 -8.73 15.87 0.84
N ASN A 38 -7.88 16.91 0.83
CA ASN A 38 -8.04 18.07 -0.05
C ASN A 38 -7.94 17.69 -1.54
N ALA A 39 -6.97 16.84 -1.91
CA ALA A 39 -6.86 16.34 -3.27
C ALA A 39 -8.13 15.61 -3.71
N LEU A 40 -8.69 14.73 -2.86
CA LEU A 40 -9.95 14.03 -3.13
C LEU A 40 -11.14 14.99 -3.29
N ASN A 41 -11.24 16.01 -2.41
CA ASN A 41 -12.27 17.05 -2.52
C ASN A 41 -12.17 17.85 -3.83
N ASN A 42 -10.96 18.00 -4.36
CA ASN A 42 -10.71 18.65 -5.65
C ASN A 42 -10.85 17.68 -6.85
N GLY A 43 -11.34 16.46 -6.63
CA GLY A 43 -11.48 15.44 -7.68
C GLY A 43 -10.15 14.88 -8.20
N THR A 44 -9.02 15.17 -7.53
CA THR A 44 -7.72 14.63 -7.90
C THR A 44 -7.64 13.16 -7.47
N PRO A 45 -7.27 12.21 -8.36
CA PRO A 45 -7.03 10.83 -7.97
C PRO A 45 -5.90 10.74 -6.96
N VAL A 46 -6.05 9.91 -5.94
CA VAL A 46 -5.06 9.75 -4.88
C VAL A 46 -4.66 8.28 -4.76
N ALA A 47 -3.36 8.01 -4.60
CA ALA A 47 -2.82 6.69 -4.31
C ALA A 47 -2.07 6.69 -2.98
N LEU A 48 -2.32 5.69 -2.14
CA LEU A 48 -1.70 5.52 -0.82
C LEU A 48 -1.05 4.14 -0.70
N GLY A 49 0.27 4.14 -0.58
CA GLY A 49 1.07 2.94 -0.41
C GLY A 49 1.45 2.70 1.05
N PHE A 50 1.39 1.45 1.49
CA PHE A 50 1.92 1.03 2.79
C PHE A 50 3.05 0.03 2.60
N GLU A 51 4.20 0.26 3.24
CA GLU A 51 5.30 -0.71 3.33
C GLU A 51 4.98 -1.81 4.35
N ALA A 52 3.92 -2.55 4.07
CA ALA A 52 3.51 -3.71 4.83
C ALA A 52 2.62 -4.60 3.96
N PRO A 53 2.57 -5.91 4.22
CA PRO A 53 1.57 -6.76 3.62
C PRO A 53 0.16 -6.18 3.85
N ILE A 54 -0.56 -5.83 2.79
CA ILE A 54 -1.96 -5.33 2.91
C ILE A 54 -2.99 -6.44 2.71
N TRP A 55 -2.55 -7.61 2.29
CA TRP A 55 -3.37 -8.80 2.11
C TRP A 55 -2.59 -10.06 2.45
N THR A 56 -3.30 -11.10 2.89
CA THR A 56 -2.72 -12.41 3.17
C THR A 56 -3.38 -13.48 2.30
N PRO A 57 -2.65 -14.54 1.92
CA PRO A 57 -3.20 -15.57 1.06
C PRO A 57 -4.19 -16.46 1.82
N ARG A 58 -5.33 -16.75 1.20
CA ARG A 58 -6.37 -17.68 1.67
C ARG A 58 -6.14 -19.05 1.01
N ARG A 59 -5.18 -19.80 1.53
CA ARG A 59 -4.77 -21.11 0.99
C ARG A 59 -5.46 -22.26 1.71
N GLU A 60 -5.77 -23.32 0.96
CA GLU A 60 -6.33 -24.56 1.50
C GLU A 60 -5.24 -25.49 2.07
N ASP A 61 -4.02 -25.44 1.51
CA ASP A 61 -2.89 -26.26 1.97
C ASP A 61 -2.24 -25.64 3.21
N LEU A 62 -2.41 -26.32 4.36
CA LEU A 62 -1.83 -25.93 5.64
C LEU A 62 -0.30 -25.78 5.58
N LYS A 63 0.41 -26.52 4.72
CA LYS A 63 1.87 -26.40 4.61
C LYS A 63 2.30 -25.09 3.94
N ARG A 64 1.38 -24.42 3.27
CA ARG A 64 1.63 -23.20 2.50
C ARG A 64 1.03 -21.95 3.14
N ILE A 65 0.32 -22.02 4.26
CA ILE A 65 -0.38 -20.84 4.81
C ILE A 65 0.57 -19.64 5.02
N THR A 66 1.80 -19.88 5.47
CA THR A 66 2.83 -18.86 5.74
C THR A 66 3.98 -18.90 4.71
N SER A 67 3.80 -19.56 3.57
CA SER A 67 4.81 -19.50 2.52
C SER A 67 4.67 -18.23 1.69
N ARG A 68 5.69 -17.92 0.89
CA ARG A 68 5.72 -16.74 0.01
C ARG A 68 4.52 -16.67 -0.94
N ARG A 69 4.07 -15.47 -1.28
CA ARG A 69 3.03 -15.18 -2.29
C ARG A 69 3.54 -15.25 -3.75
N LEU A 70 4.77 -15.72 -3.95
CA LEU A 70 5.52 -15.73 -5.22
C LEU A 70 6.04 -14.34 -5.63
N GLY A 71 6.44 -14.19 -6.90
CA GLY A 71 6.89 -12.91 -7.46
C GLY A 71 8.08 -12.30 -6.71
N ALA A 72 7.98 -11.02 -6.37
CA ALA A 72 8.99 -10.28 -5.63
C ALA A 72 9.44 -11.00 -4.35
N GLU A 73 8.54 -11.65 -3.62
CA GLU A 73 8.90 -12.37 -2.39
C GLU A 73 9.90 -13.51 -2.63
N ILE A 74 9.85 -14.15 -3.80
CA ILE A 74 10.81 -15.19 -4.20
C ILE A 74 12.15 -14.54 -4.54
N THR A 75 12.13 -13.49 -5.37
CA THR A 75 13.33 -12.74 -5.76
C THR A 75 14.13 -12.24 -4.56
N PHE A 76 13.44 -11.69 -3.55
CA PHE A 76 14.07 -11.17 -2.35
C PHE A 76 14.23 -12.21 -1.24
N ASN A 77 13.76 -13.45 -1.43
CA ASN A 77 13.77 -14.52 -0.44
C ASN A 77 13.05 -14.12 0.87
N ARG A 78 11.94 -13.37 0.79
CA ARG A 78 11.22 -12.79 1.94
C ARG A 78 9.73 -13.07 1.84
N ALA A 79 9.22 -13.94 2.71
CA ALA A 79 7.79 -14.19 2.83
C ALA A 79 7.09 -13.06 3.60
N TRP A 80 5.84 -12.76 3.24
CA TRP A 80 4.98 -11.85 4.02
C TRP A 80 4.91 -12.19 5.51
N SER A 81 4.97 -13.47 5.86
CA SER A 81 4.89 -13.96 7.24
C SER A 81 6.25 -14.10 7.93
N ALA A 82 7.36 -13.77 7.26
CA ALA A 82 8.66 -13.69 7.92
C ALA A 82 8.63 -12.57 8.98
N GLY A 83 9.54 -12.62 9.96
CA GLY A 83 9.49 -11.72 11.13
C GLY A 83 9.28 -10.23 10.80
N ALA A 84 10.00 -9.71 9.81
CA ALA A 84 9.84 -8.32 9.35
C ALA A 84 8.45 -8.06 8.74
N GLY A 85 7.99 -8.92 7.81
CA GLY A 85 6.69 -8.76 7.16
C GLY A 85 5.52 -8.94 8.13
N CYS A 86 5.59 -9.90 9.04
CA CYS A 86 4.58 -10.11 10.08
C CYS A 86 4.54 -8.92 11.07
N GLY A 87 5.70 -8.37 11.42
CA GLY A 87 5.81 -7.18 12.27
C GLY A 87 5.20 -5.94 11.60
N ALA A 88 5.56 -5.68 10.35
CA ALA A 88 5.01 -4.59 9.55
C ALA A 88 3.50 -4.74 9.35
N LEU A 89 3.03 -5.96 9.04
CA LEU A 89 1.60 -6.28 8.97
C LEU A 89 0.89 -5.97 10.31
N GLY A 90 1.47 -6.39 11.44
CA GLY A 90 0.90 -6.11 12.76
C GLY A 90 0.75 -4.60 13.04
N ALA A 91 1.74 -3.80 12.66
CA ALA A 91 1.65 -2.34 12.75
C ALA A 91 0.64 -1.75 11.77
N ALA A 92 0.60 -2.25 10.52
CA ALA A 92 -0.33 -1.79 9.48
C ALA A 92 -1.80 -2.01 9.86
N LEU A 93 -2.12 -3.09 10.57
CA LEU A 93 -3.48 -3.35 11.07
C LEU A 93 -4.02 -2.22 11.97
N GLY A 94 -3.14 -1.53 12.70
CA GLY A 94 -3.52 -0.33 13.45
C GLY A 94 -3.44 0.95 12.61
N LEU A 95 -2.39 1.08 11.80
CA LEU A 95 -2.11 2.31 11.06
C LEU A 95 -3.10 2.56 9.90
N MET A 96 -3.42 1.54 9.10
CA MET A 96 -4.34 1.66 7.97
C MET A 96 -5.71 2.26 8.36
N PRO A 97 -6.48 1.66 9.31
CA PRO A 97 -7.78 2.23 9.69
C PRO A 97 -7.64 3.62 10.35
N TRP A 98 -6.53 3.91 11.03
CA TRP A 98 -6.26 5.25 11.52
C TRP A 98 -6.10 6.24 10.37
N CYS A 99 -5.23 5.97 9.39
CA CYS A 99 -5.03 6.81 8.20
C CYS A 99 -6.35 7.04 7.44
N PHE A 100 -7.10 5.97 7.19
CA PHE A 100 -8.36 6.05 6.46
C PHE A 100 -9.42 6.86 7.21
N SER A 101 -9.45 6.79 8.54
CA SER A 101 -10.33 7.62 9.37
C SER A 101 -9.94 9.10 9.31
N GLN A 102 -8.65 9.43 9.35
CA GLN A 102 -8.19 10.82 9.24
C GLN A 102 -8.55 11.42 7.89
N ILE A 103 -8.35 10.69 6.79
CA ILE A 103 -8.75 11.15 5.46
C ILE A 103 -10.28 11.29 5.42
N ALA A 104 -11.04 10.28 5.84
CA ALA A 104 -12.51 10.27 5.77
C ALA A 104 -13.17 11.41 6.58
N ARG A 105 -12.56 11.84 7.69
CA ARG A 105 -13.02 13.01 8.47
C ARG A 105 -12.92 14.33 7.69
N ASN A 106 -12.01 14.41 6.73
CA ASN A 106 -11.69 15.62 5.99
C ASN A 106 -12.16 15.58 4.52
N THR A 107 -12.84 14.51 4.09
CA THR A 107 -13.42 14.40 2.74
C THR A 107 -14.83 13.82 2.73
N ASN A 108 -15.64 14.32 1.80
CA ASN A 108 -16.95 13.74 1.46
C ASN A 108 -16.84 12.73 0.30
N HIS A 109 -15.68 12.61 -0.35
CA HIS A 109 -15.45 11.73 -1.50
C HIS A 109 -14.80 10.42 -1.07
N ARG A 110 -15.61 9.53 -0.50
CA ARG A 110 -15.15 8.28 0.14
C ARG A 110 -15.23 7.07 -0.78
N LEU A 111 -14.78 7.22 -2.03
CA LEU A 111 -14.65 6.10 -2.96
C LEU A 111 -13.20 5.61 -2.93
N ALA A 112 -13.01 4.31 -2.68
CA ALA A 112 -11.71 3.68 -2.66
C ALA A 112 -11.67 2.40 -3.51
N THR A 113 -10.47 1.90 -3.76
CA THR A 113 -10.19 0.60 -4.35
C THR A 113 -8.77 0.15 -4.03
N THR A 114 -8.53 -1.14 -4.14
CA THR A 114 -7.24 -1.82 -4.09
C THR A 114 -6.89 -2.43 -5.47
N SER A 115 -7.75 -2.20 -6.48
CA SER A 115 -7.56 -2.60 -7.87
C SER A 115 -7.03 -1.41 -8.71
N PRO A 116 -5.85 -1.54 -9.34
CA PRO A 116 -5.31 -0.47 -10.17
C PRO A 116 -6.12 -0.27 -11.45
N ILE A 117 -6.77 -1.33 -11.96
CA ILE A 117 -7.65 -1.26 -13.13
C ILE A 117 -8.90 -0.44 -12.79
N ALA A 118 -9.56 -0.74 -11.67
CA ALA A 118 -10.71 0.03 -11.24
C ALA A 118 -10.34 1.49 -10.96
N PHE A 119 -9.14 1.75 -10.43
CA PHE A 119 -8.64 3.09 -10.22
C PHE A 119 -8.43 3.87 -11.53
N ASP A 120 -7.77 3.25 -12.52
CA ASP A 120 -7.52 3.83 -13.85
C ASP A 120 -8.83 4.13 -14.58
N GLU A 121 -9.77 3.18 -14.59
CA GLU A 121 -11.09 3.35 -15.23
C GLU A 121 -11.92 4.46 -14.58
N ARG A 122 -11.87 4.59 -13.25
CA ARG A 122 -12.63 5.61 -12.52
C ARG A 122 -12.01 7.00 -12.67
N GLY A 123 -10.68 7.07 -12.78
CA GLY A 123 -9.93 8.33 -12.87
C GLY A 123 -10.17 9.26 -11.67
N LYS A 124 -10.55 8.71 -10.49
CA LYS A 124 -10.80 9.45 -9.23
C LYS A 124 -10.88 8.49 -8.04
N GLY A 125 -10.85 9.06 -6.83
CA GLY A 125 -10.95 8.31 -5.57
C GLY A 125 -9.59 7.94 -5.02
N LEU A 126 -9.60 7.04 -4.03
CA LEU A 126 -8.42 6.55 -3.32
C LEU A 126 -8.03 5.15 -3.82
N PHE A 127 -6.81 4.99 -4.31
CA PHE A 127 -6.19 3.68 -4.56
C PHE A 127 -5.25 3.30 -3.42
N VAL A 128 -5.41 2.11 -2.85
CA VAL A 128 -4.51 1.59 -1.81
C VAL A 128 -3.69 0.43 -2.37
N TRP A 129 -2.38 0.47 -2.14
CA TRP A 129 -1.43 -0.52 -2.66
C TRP A 129 -0.37 -0.89 -1.63
N GLU A 130 0.32 -2.00 -1.86
CA GLU A 130 1.40 -2.50 -1.03
C GLU A 130 2.75 -2.10 -1.62
N ALA A 131 3.53 -1.36 -0.84
CA ALA A 131 4.92 -1.07 -1.13
C ALA A 131 5.79 -2.23 -0.63
N PHE A 132 6.47 -2.90 -1.56
CA PHE A 132 7.40 -3.97 -1.22
C PHE A 132 8.84 -3.43 -1.27
N VAL A 133 9.33 -2.95 -0.13
CA VAL A 133 10.73 -2.51 0.04
C VAL A 133 11.48 -3.58 0.85
N SER A 134 12.50 -4.21 0.25
CA SER A 134 13.16 -5.35 0.91
C SER A 134 14.63 -5.53 0.56
N GLY A 135 15.35 -6.22 1.44
CA GLY A 135 16.75 -6.60 1.23
C GLY A 135 17.67 -5.38 1.04
N HIS A 136 18.56 -5.44 0.05
CA HIS A 136 19.48 -4.35 -0.29
C HIS A 136 18.79 -3.10 -0.84
N ALA A 137 17.49 -3.18 -1.13
CA ALA A 137 16.70 -2.02 -1.52
C ALA A 137 16.21 -1.20 -0.32
N LYS A 138 16.40 -1.67 0.93
CA LYS A 138 16.14 -0.85 2.11
C LYS A 138 17.23 0.20 2.28
N ALA A 139 16.80 1.43 2.51
CA ALA A 139 17.63 2.54 2.85
C ALA A 139 17.93 2.60 4.36
N VAL A 140 18.71 3.61 4.76
CA VAL A 140 19.15 3.77 6.16
C VAL A 140 18.05 4.40 7.01
N THR A 141 17.19 5.24 6.44
CA THR A 141 16.10 5.92 7.15
C THR A 141 14.73 5.51 6.62
N HIS A 142 13.72 5.56 7.50
CA HIS A 142 12.32 5.27 7.15
C HIS A 142 11.75 6.19 6.05
N MET A 143 12.21 7.44 6.00
CA MET A 143 11.81 8.40 4.96
C MET A 143 12.37 8.00 3.59
N ASP A 144 13.58 7.44 3.57
CA ASP A 144 14.21 6.99 2.34
C ASP A 144 13.50 5.74 1.79
N ASP A 145 13.08 4.80 2.66
CA ASP A 145 12.27 3.64 2.28
C ASP A 145 10.93 4.08 1.65
N ALA A 146 10.23 5.04 2.29
CA ALA A 146 9.02 5.63 1.72
C ALA A 146 9.28 6.35 0.38
N SER A 147 10.43 7.01 0.23
CA SER A 147 10.81 7.70 -1.02
C SER A 147 11.12 6.71 -2.15
N LEU A 148 11.73 5.58 -1.83
CA LEU A 148 11.97 4.49 -2.79
C LEU A 148 10.66 3.85 -3.25
N ALA A 149 9.73 3.61 -2.33
CA ALA A 149 8.39 3.13 -2.64
C ALA A 149 7.65 4.11 -3.57
N LEU A 150 7.69 5.41 -3.26
CA LEU A 150 7.11 6.46 -4.10
C LEU A 150 7.72 6.46 -5.51
N ALA A 151 9.06 6.40 -5.62
CA ALA A 151 9.74 6.37 -6.90
C ALA A 151 9.36 5.13 -7.73
N ALA A 152 9.25 3.96 -7.08
CA ALA A 152 8.80 2.74 -7.74
C ALA A 152 7.37 2.86 -8.28
N PHE A 153 6.45 3.47 -7.51
CA PHE A 153 5.09 3.76 -7.98
C PHE A 153 5.10 4.72 -9.17
N GLN A 154 5.89 5.80 -9.12
CA GLN A 154 5.93 6.79 -10.20
C GLN A 154 6.49 6.23 -11.50
N ALA A 155 7.39 5.25 -11.43
CA ALA A 155 7.94 4.55 -12.58
C ALA A 155 7.04 3.41 -13.10
N ARG A 156 5.93 3.12 -12.41
CA ARG A 156 5.08 1.95 -12.68
C ARG A 156 4.02 2.26 -13.74
N ASP A 157 3.87 1.35 -14.70
CA ASP A 157 2.61 1.21 -15.44
C ASP A 157 1.59 0.47 -14.55
N LEU A 158 0.54 1.16 -14.11
CA LEU A 158 -0.49 0.57 -13.24
C LEU A 158 -1.31 -0.53 -13.92
N ARG A 159 -1.25 -0.65 -15.25
CA ARG A 159 -1.87 -1.77 -15.99
C ARG A 159 -0.98 -3.02 -16.01
N ALA A 160 0.29 -2.89 -15.63
CA ALA A 160 1.19 -4.04 -15.55
C ALA A 160 0.80 -4.97 -14.39
N PRO A 161 1.00 -6.30 -14.52
CA PRO A 161 0.68 -7.26 -13.47
C PRO A 161 1.44 -6.99 -12.17
N SER A 162 0.77 -7.12 -11.03
CA SER A 162 1.34 -6.98 -9.67
C SER A 162 2.67 -7.73 -9.52
N ASP A 163 3.62 -7.15 -8.78
CA ASP A 163 4.93 -7.76 -8.55
C ASP A 163 4.85 -9.00 -7.65
N VAL A 164 3.76 -9.13 -6.90
CA VAL A 164 3.31 -10.36 -6.27
C VAL A 164 2.01 -10.77 -6.97
N PRO A 165 1.96 -11.94 -7.62
CA PRO A 165 0.81 -12.35 -8.41
C PRO A 165 -0.43 -12.57 -7.53
N ASP A 166 -1.59 -12.32 -8.12
CA ASP A 166 -2.87 -12.50 -7.44
C ASP A 166 -3.11 -13.99 -7.10
N GLU A 167 -3.60 -14.24 -5.90
CA GLU A 167 -4.13 -15.53 -5.46
C GLU A 167 -5.35 -15.28 -4.56
N PRO A 168 -6.19 -16.29 -4.26
CA PRO A 168 -7.28 -16.12 -3.29
C PRO A 168 -6.72 -15.53 -1.98
N ALA A 169 -7.32 -14.45 -1.51
CA ALA A 169 -6.72 -13.64 -0.45
C ALA A 169 -7.75 -13.15 0.57
N ILE A 170 -7.25 -12.58 1.66
CA ILE A 170 -7.97 -11.69 2.55
C ILE A 170 -7.25 -10.34 2.50
N ASN A 171 -7.93 -9.34 1.95
CA ASN A 171 -7.42 -7.98 1.80
C ASN A 171 -7.76 -7.14 3.03
N LEU A 172 -6.73 -6.88 3.81
CA LEU A 172 -6.82 -6.19 5.09
C LEU A 172 -6.94 -4.67 4.90
N ALA A 173 -6.38 -4.11 3.81
CA ALA A 173 -6.62 -2.72 3.42
C ALA A 173 -8.08 -2.51 3.03
N ALA A 174 -8.66 -3.38 2.20
CA ALA A 174 -10.07 -3.31 1.82
C ALA A 174 -10.99 -3.42 3.06
N ALA A 175 -10.69 -4.35 3.96
CA ALA A 175 -11.43 -4.49 5.22
C ALA A 175 -11.34 -3.22 6.10
N ALA A 176 -10.15 -2.63 6.23
CA ALA A 176 -9.94 -1.40 6.99
C ALA A 176 -10.63 -0.17 6.34
N LEU A 177 -10.65 -0.08 5.01
CA LEU A 177 -11.40 0.93 4.27
C LEU A 177 -12.90 0.82 4.60
N MET A 178 -13.49 -0.37 4.49
CA MET A 178 -14.92 -0.58 4.81
C MET A 178 -15.22 -0.24 6.26
N ALA A 179 -14.37 -0.68 7.20
CA ALA A 179 -14.54 -0.42 8.63
C ALA A 179 -14.50 1.09 8.98
N THR A 180 -13.91 1.91 8.12
CA THR A 180 -13.75 3.36 8.32
C THR A 180 -14.67 4.20 7.43
N GLY A 181 -15.69 3.56 6.82
CA GLY A 181 -16.75 4.24 6.10
C GLY A 181 -16.41 4.61 4.65
N TRP A 182 -15.42 3.94 4.06
CA TRP A 182 -15.15 4.03 2.63
C TRP A 182 -16.05 3.08 1.83
N THR A 183 -16.41 3.52 0.64
CA THR A 183 -17.13 2.73 -0.35
C THR A 183 -16.13 2.11 -1.32
N LEU A 184 -16.20 0.80 -1.48
CA LEU A 184 -15.45 -0.01 -2.43
C LEU A 184 -16.28 -1.23 -2.79
N ASP A 185 -15.88 -1.96 -3.83
CA ASP A 185 -16.59 -3.18 -4.21
C ASP A 185 -16.34 -4.28 -3.17
N PRO A 186 -17.38 -4.93 -2.62
CA PRO A 186 -17.21 -5.89 -1.51
C PRO A 186 -16.31 -7.09 -1.83
N TRP A 187 -16.21 -7.48 -3.11
CA TRP A 187 -15.35 -8.59 -3.53
C TRP A 187 -13.87 -8.30 -3.26
N GLU A 188 -13.46 -7.03 -3.19
CA GLU A 188 -12.07 -6.63 -2.96
C GLU A 188 -11.54 -7.13 -1.61
N ILE A 189 -12.41 -7.39 -0.61
CA ILE A 189 -12.03 -8.03 0.66
C ILE A 189 -11.43 -9.42 0.44
N SER A 190 -11.88 -10.13 -0.59
CA SER A 190 -11.39 -11.47 -0.95
C SER A 190 -10.35 -11.47 -2.08
N GLY A 191 -10.03 -10.30 -2.61
CA GLY A 191 -9.08 -10.11 -3.71
C GLY A 191 -7.66 -9.87 -3.20
N ALA A 192 -6.66 -10.11 -4.05
CA ALA A 192 -5.31 -9.61 -3.76
C ALA A 192 -5.27 -8.09 -3.96
N GLY A 193 -4.48 -7.40 -3.15
CA GLY A 193 -4.15 -5.99 -3.37
C GLY A 193 -2.93 -5.87 -4.29
N HIS A 194 -2.83 -4.78 -5.04
CA HIS A 194 -1.69 -4.57 -5.93
C HIS A 194 -0.39 -4.33 -5.14
N VAL A 195 0.66 -5.05 -5.52
CA VAL A 195 1.99 -4.94 -4.92
C VAL A 195 2.97 -4.33 -5.92
N ILE A 196 3.70 -3.31 -5.49
CA ILE A 196 4.77 -2.68 -6.26
C ILE A 196 6.06 -2.79 -5.47
N ALA A 197 7.06 -3.46 -6.04
CA ALA A 197 8.34 -3.73 -5.43
C ALA A 197 9.42 -2.76 -5.89
N VAL A 198 10.20 -2.28 -4.93
CA VAL A 198 11.42 -1.50 -5.22
C VAL A 198 12.49 -2.42 -5.78
N GLY A 199 13.16 -1.97 -6.85
CA GLY A 199 14.32 -2.66 -7.40
C GLY A 199 14.02 -3.76 -8.42
N ARG A 200 12.83 -3.75 -9.05
CA ARG A 200 12.66 -4.48 -10.31
C ARG A 200 13.50 -3.80 -11.39
N SER A 201 14.60 -4.45 -11.79
CA SER A 201 15.11 -4.30 -13.14
C SER A 201 13.95 -4.60 -14.08
N VAL A 202 13.58 -3.66 -14.93
CA VAL A 202 12.71 -3.92 -16.07
C VAL A 202 13.43 -4.99 -16.88
N ASN A 203 12.95 -6.24 -16.82
CA ASN A 203 13.37 -7.23 -17.79
C ASN A 203 12.75 -6.78 -19.11
N LEU A 204 13.57 -6.10 -19.91
CA LEU A 204 13.40 -6.02 -21.36
C LEU A 204 13.70 -7.42 -21.88
N GLU A 205 12.65 -8.24 -22.04
CA GLU A 205 12.63 -9.32 -23.03
C GLU A 205 11.64 -8.93 -24.13
#